data_AF-A0A609B4R9-F1
#
_entry.id   AF-A0A609B4R9-F1
#
_cell.length_a   1.000
_cell.length_b   1.000
_cell.length_c   1.000
_cell.angle_alpha   90.00
_cell.angle_beta   90.00
_cell.angle_gamma   90.00
#
_symmetry.space_group_name_H-M   'P 1'
#
loop_
_entity.id
_entity.type
_entity.pdbx_description
1 polymer ?
#
loop_
_entity_poly.entity_id
_entity_poly.type
_entity_poly.pdbx_seq_one_letter_code
_entity_poly.pdbx_strand_id
1 'polypeptide(L)'
;PLDSPVFTGTPTTPTPPDDAKGLQTANAEFVRKLIAALVGSVPESLDTLQELADALGNDPNFATTVLNKLAGKQPLDDTLTALSGKSIEGLIEYVGLRETINHAADALQKSQNGGDIPDKKQFARTISAVTSTTITLGESGWFKIATVFMPQATSTAVIKLYGGSGFNVGSFEQSTISELVLRAGNGSPVGITATLWKRSPNGVLECAWINTSGDNYDIYVRINQYAYWLIAQYDYTGNANVTLYNAPEYSETKPANATNGQTYTLYNSMMKPTPDDVGALSVNGGRLNGPLGIGTDNALGGNSIVFGDNDTGLKQNGDGILDVFANNQHTVRVAPGEMIALGVIRAGNGKKLSLTSANNSALNAGFNLWGDGGNRPTVIELGDD
;
A
#
# COMPACT_ATOMS: atom_id res chain seq x y z
N PRO A 1 1.44 -136.33 43.40
CA PRO A 1 0.98 -134.91 43.49
C PRO A 1 -0.53 -134.87 43.76
N LEU A 2 -1.02 -133.92 44.57
CA LEU A 2 -2.45 -133.63 44.68
C LEU A 2 -2.88 -132.90 43.41
N ASP A 3 -3.99 -133.31 42.80
CA ASP A 3 -4.64 -132.56 41.74
C ASP A 3 -5.39 -131.35 42.36
N SER A 4 -5.18 -130.15 41.80
CA SER A 4 -5.79 -128.88 42.24
C SER A 4 -5.69 -128.55 43.74
N PRO A 5 -4.48 -128.31 44.27
CA PRO A 5 -4.31 -127.91 45.67
C PRO A 5 -5.01 -126.57 45.97
N VAL A 6 -5.74 -126.51 47.08
CA VAL A 6 -6.27 -125.24 47.60
C VAL A 6 -5.14 -124.54 48.34
N PHE A 7 -4.66 -123.43 47.78
CA PHE A 7 -3.63 -122.64 48.44
C PHE A 7 -4.26 -121.68 49.45
N THR A 8 -3.82 -121.76 50.71
CA THR A 8 -4.19 -120.82 51.78
C THR A 8 -2.94 -120.11 52.31
N GLY A 9 -3.08 -118.90 52.86
CA GLY A 9 -1.94 -118.06 53.23
C GLY A 9 -1.31 -117.36 52.01
N THR A 10 0.02 -117.29 51.95
CA THR A 10 0.79 -116.61 50.87
C THR A 10 1.59 -117.65 50.06
N PRO A 11 0.93 -118.46 49.21
CA PRO A 11 1.60 -119.49 48.43
C PRO A 11 2.64 -118.87 47.49
N THR A 12 3.83 -119.44 47.47
CA THR A 12 4.90 -119.01 46.57
C THR A 12 5.03 -120.01 45.42
N THR A 13 5.23 -119.49 44.21
CA THR A 13 5.57 -120.28 43.03
C THR A 13 6.83 -119.72 42.40
N PRO A 14 7.68 -120.55 41.78
CA PRO A 14 8.81 -120.07 40.99
C PRO A 14 8.34 -119.08 39.93
N THR A 15 9.01 -117.93 39.82
CA THR A 15 8.70 -116.90 38.83
C THR A 15 8.96 -117.45 37.43
N PRO A 16 7.94 -117.50 36.55
CA PRO A 16 8.12 -117.94 35.18
C PRO A 16 9.16 -117.09 34.43
N PRO A 17 9.87 -117.67 33.44
CA PRO A 17 10.75 -116.92 32.55
C PRO A 17 9.94 -115.94 31.68
N ASP A 18 10.57 -114.84 31.26
CA ASP A 18 9.91 -113.67 30.64
C ASP A 18 9.17 -113.99 29.33
N ASP A 19 9.53 -115.09 28.67
CA ASP A 19 8.96 -115.58 27.43
C ASP A 19 7.95 -116.72 27.63
N ALA A 20 7.50 -116.95 28.86
CA ALA A 20 6.53 -118.00 29.16
C ALA A 20 5.19 -117.77 28.42
N LYS A 21 4.74 -118.81 27.71
CA LYS A 21 3.49 -118.82 26.89
C LYS A 21 2.55 -119.98 27.22
N GLY A 22 2.84 -120.75 28.27
CA GLY A 22 2.08 -121.94 28.64
C GLY A 22 1.08 -121.69 29.78
N LEU A 23 0.57 -122.77 30.37
CA LEU A 23 -0.35 -122.74 31.52
C LEU A 23 0.36 -122.61 32.88
N GLN A 24 1.54 -121.99 32.93
CA GLN A 24 2.25 -121.79 34.20
C GLN A 24 1.47 -120.88 35.14
N THR A 25 1.56 -121.13 36.46
CA THR A 25 0.96 -120.25 37.46
C THR A 25 1.70 -118.90 37.49
N ALA A 26 1.06 -117.84 36.98
CA ALA A 26 1.60 -116.49 37.05
C ALA A 26 1.64 -115.99 38.50
N ASN A 27 2.78 -115.43 38.91
CA ASN A 27 2.92 -114.80 40.22
C ASN A 27 3.02 -113.27 40.09
N ALA A 28 2.92 -112.58 41.23
CA ALA A 28 2.91 -111.12 41.26
C ALA A 28 4.24 -110.48 40.78
N GLU A 29 5.35 -111.22 40.82
CA GLU A 29 6.64 -110.75 40.31
C GLU A 29 6.65 -110.77 38.77
N PHE A 30 6.16 -111.86 38.16
CA PHE A 30 6.06 -112.02 36.71
C PHE A 30 5.17 -110.94 36.06
N VAL A 31 3.99 -110.67 36.62
CA VAL A 31 3.08 -109.64 36.09
C VAL A 31 3.68 -108.24 36.19
N ARG A 32 4.31 -107.92 37.34
CA ARG A 32 5.00 -106.63 37.51
C ARG A 32 6.18 -106.48 36.57
N LYS A 33 6.94 -107.55 36.32
CA LYS A 33 8.09 -107.54 35.41
C LYS A 33 7.66 -107.33 33.95
N LEU A 34 6.56 -107.93 33.50
CA LEU A 34 6.05 -107.73 32.13
C LEU A 34 5.43 -106.35 31.91
N ILE A 35 4.69 -105.82 32.90
CA ILE A 35 4.19 -104.44 32.85
C ILE A 35 5.37 -103.48 32.83
N ALA A 36 6.36 -103.68 33.71
CA ALA A 36 7.61 -102.94 33.71
C ALA A 36 8.33 -103.03 32.36
N ALA A 37 8.44 -104.20 31.73
CA ALA A 37 9.05 -104.33 30.41
C ALA A 37 8.27 -103.56 29.31
N LEU A 38 6.94 -103.53 29.39
CA LEU A 38 6.08 -102.80 28.46
C LEU A 38 6.19 -101.28 28.61
N VAL A 39 6.36 -100.79 29.85
CA VAL A 39 6.39 -99.34 30.15
C VAL A 39 7.76 -98.79 30.53
N GLY A 40 8.84 -99.57 30.42
CA GLY A 40 10.21 -99.13 30.74
C GLY A 40 10.58 -99.14 32.23
N SER A 41 9.93 -99.97 33.04
CA SER A 41 10.25 -100.32 34.43
C SER A 41 10.11 -99.23 35.48
N VAL A 42 9.07 -98.40 35.40
CA VAL A 42 8.76 -97.49 36.52
C VAL A 42 7.25 -97.23 36.65
N PRO A 43 6.59 -97.78 37.69
CA PRO A 43 5.19 -97.46 38.01
C PRO A 43 5.00 -95.97 38.36
N GLU A 44 6.00 -95.36 39.00
CA GLU A 44 6.02 -93.93 39.33
C GLU A 44 6.28 -93.04 38.11
N SER A 45 6.94 -93.53 37.05
CA SER A 45 7.18 -92.68 35.86
C SER A 45 5.95 -92.50 34.99
N LEU A 46 4.97 -93.40 35.09
CA LEU A 46 3.68 -93.20 34.44
C LEU A 46 2.94 -92.02 35.08
N ASP A 47 3.08 -91.87 36.39
CA ASP A 47 2.69 -90.67 37.14
C ASP A 47 3.49 -89.47 36.60
N THR A 48 4.81 -89.57 36.40
CA THR A 48 5.60 -88.44 35.84
C THR A 48 5.29 -88.06 34.39
N LEU A 49 4.84 -89.00 33.54
CA LEU A 49 4.46 -88.71 32.15
C LEU A 49 3.06 -88.12 32.07
N GLN A 50 2.15 -88.61 32.92
CA GLN A 50 0.87 -87.95 33.18
C GLN A 50 1.14 -86.54 33.73
N GLU A 51 2.05 -86.38 34.69
CA GLU A 51 2.50 -85.09 35.22
C GLU A 51 3.12 -84.20 34.13
N LEU A 52 3.88 -84.73 33.16
CA LEU A 52 4.50 -83.94 32.08
C LEU A 52 3.48 -83.52 31.01
N ALA A 53 2.57 -84.43 30.66
CA ALA A 53 1.47 -84.15 29.74
C ALA A 53 0.52 -83.12 30.37
N ASP A 54 0.19 -83.30 31.65
CA ASP A 54 -0.54 -82.34 32.46
C ASP A 54 0.22 -81.01 32.59
N ALA A 55 1.56 -81.04 32.75
CA ALA A 55 2.39 -79.83 32.82
C ALA A 55 2.45 -79.06 31.49
N LEU A 56 2.31 -79.73 30.35
CA LEU A 56 2.15 -79.11 29.03
C LEU A 56 0.68 -78.81 28.70
N GLY A 57 -0.22 -78.99 29.68
CA GLY A 57 -1.63 -78.65 29.58
C GLY A 57 -2.45 -79.61 28.72
N ASN A 58 -1.92 -80.80 28.46
CA ASN A 58 -2.46 -81.75 27.49
C ASN A 58 -2.73 -81.10 26.12
N ASP A 59 -2.00 -80.02 25.76
CA ASP A 59 -2.21 -79.28 24.53
C ASP A 59 -1.66 -80.07 23.35
N PRO A 60 -2.53 -80.63 22.47
CA PRO A 60 -2.07 -81.38 21.29
C PRO A 60 -1.28 -80.48 20.33
N ASN A 61 -1.40 -79.17 20.49
CA ASN A 61 -0.81 -78.12 19.67
C ASN A 61 0.13 -77.23 20.50
N PHE A 62 0.76 -77.74 21.56
CA PHE A 62 1.64 -76.97 22.46
C PHE A 62 2.63 -76.06 21.71
N ALA A 63 3.31 -76.61 20.68
CA ALA A 63 4.24 -75.85 19.86
C ALA A 63 3.57 -74.69 19.12
N THR A 64 2.37 -74.90 18.56
CA THR A 64 1.58 -73.86 17.88
C THR A 64 1.15 -72.77 18.86
N THR A 65 0.74 -73.14 20.07
CA THR A 65 0.40 -72.20 21.13
C THR A 65 1.61 -71.35 21.51
N VAL A 66 2.79 -71.96 21.67
CA VAL A 66 4.03 -71.24 22.00
C VAL A 66 4.46 -70.33 20.85
N LEU A 67 4.34 -70.78 19.60
CA LEU A 67 4.63 -69.97 18.42
C LEU A 67 3.70 -68.77 18.29
N ASN A 68 2.40 -68.91 18.53
CA ASN A 68 1.47 -67.78 18.51
C ASN A 68 1.77 -66.77 19.61
N LYS A 69 2.22 -67.23 20.77
CA LYS A 69 2.69 -66.37 21.87
C LYS A 69 3.97 -65.63 21.51
N LEU A 70 4.89 -66.25 20.76
CA LEU A 70 6.09 -65.59 20.24
C LEU A 70 5.77 -64.66 19.07
N ALA A 71 4.76 -64.97 18.27
CA ALA A 71 4.34 -64.17 17.12
C ALA A 71 3.74 -62.81 17.53
N GLY A 72 3.18 -62.69 18.74
CA GLY A 72 2.79 -61.41 19.32
C GLY A 72 3.96 -60.58 19.86
N LYS A 73 5.20 -61.08 19.77
CA LYS A 73 6.39 -60.35 20.17
C LYS A 73 6.83 -59.45 19.02
N GLN A 74 7.17 -58.23 19.38
CA GLN A 74 7.70 -57.28 18.44
C GLN A 74 9.21 -57.51 18.17
N PRO A 75 9.72 -57.30 16.94
CA PRO A 75 11.14 -57.39 16.60
C PRO A 75 12.05 -56.35 17.28
N LEU A 76 13.32 -56.72 17.45
CA LEU A 76 14.39 -55.99 18.15
C LEU A 76 14.98 -54.80 17.36
N ASP A 77 14.21 -54.18 16.47
CA ASP A 77 14.65 -52.92 15.85
C ASP A 77 14.41 -51.79 16.85
N ASP A 78 15.44 -51.02 17.17
CA ASP A 78 15.37 -50.01 18.22
C ASP A 78 14.34 -48.92 17.90
N THR A 79 14.16 -48.59 16.61
CA THR A 79 13.18 -47.59 16.18
C THR A 79 11.77 -48.17 16.29
N LEU A 80 11.55 -49.36 15.75
CA LEU A 80 10.23 -49.99 15.80
C LEU A 80 9.81 -50.26 17.25
N THR A 81 10.74 -50.76 18.08
CA THR A 81 10.58 -50.97 19.53
C THR A 81 10.25 -49.67 20.24
N ALA A 82 10.89 -48.56 19.84
CA ALA A 82 10.53 -47.24 20.33
C ALA A 82 9.11 -46.83 19.89
N LEU A 83 8.72 -47.07 18.65
CA LEU A 83 7.44 -46.60 18.07
C LEU A 83 6.22 -47.38 18.59
N SER A 84 6.29 -48.69 18.66
CA SER A 84 5.17 -49.57 19.03
C SER A 84 4.63 -49.39 20.44
N GLY A 85 5.46 -48.90 21.37
CA GLY A 85 5.10 -48.64 22.76
C GLY A 85 4.60 -47.22 22.98
N LYS A 86 4.59 -46.37 21.95
CA LYS A 86 4.24 -44.96 22.09
C LYS A 86 2.75 -44.72 21.85
N SER A 87 2.19 -43.83 22.66
CA SER A 87 0.92 -43.19 22.36
C SER A 87 1.05 -42.28 21.13
N ILE A 88 -0.07 -41.80 20.59
CA ILE A 88 -0.08 -40.82 19.51
C ILE A 88 0.76 -39.58 19.88
N GLU A 89 0.62 -39.08 21.11
CA GLU A 89 1.43 -37.96 21.61
C GLU A 89 2.93 -38.30 21.71
N GLY A 90 3.27 -39.49 22.18
CA GLY A 90 4.66 -39.96 22.27
C GLY A 90 5.29 -40.18 20.89
N LEU A 91 4.50 -40.55 19.88
CA LEU A 91 4.95 -40.63 18.49
C LEU A 91 5.28 -39.24 17.96
N ILE A 92 4.37 -38.27 18.13
CA ILE A 92 4.55 -36.87 17.70
C ILE A 92 5.83 -36.28 18.31
N GLU A 93 6.10 -36.58 19.58
CA GLU A 93 7.33 -36.17 20.26
C GLU A 93 8.56 -36.89 19.69
N TYR A 94 8.50 -38.21 19.52
CA TYR A 94 9.62 -38.99 19.00
C TYR A 94 10.07 -38.59 17.59
N VAL A 95 9.12 -38.22 16.72
CA VAL A 95 9.43 -37.74 15.37
C VAL A 95 9.64 -36.22 15.30
N GLY A 96 9.55 -35.50 16.43
CA GLY A 96 9.77 -34.06 16.49
C GLY A 96 8.69 -33.21 15.80
N LEU A 97 7.47 -33.74 15.63
CA LEU A 97 6.38 -33.06 14.91
C LEU A 97 5.62 -32.03 15.75
N ARG A 98 5.83 -31.97 17.07
CA ARG A 98 5.07 -31.08 17.97
C ARG A 98 5.16 -29.61 17.56
N GLU A 99 6.37 -29.10 17.36
CA GLU A 99 6.59 -27.71 16.94
C GLU A 99 6.04 -27.44 15.53
N THR A 100 6.15 -28.41 14.62
CA THR A 100 5.62 -28.28 13.25
C THR A 100 4.10 -28.14 13.27
N ILE A 101 3.40 -28.91 14.11
CA ILE A 101 1.95 -28.83 14.27
C ILE A 101 1.54 -27.47 14.85
N ASN A 102 2.26 -26.98 15.86
CA ASN A 102 1.99 -25.68 16.47
C ASN A 102 2.16 -24.54 15.46
N HIS A 103 3.27 -24.51 14.72
CA HIS A 103 3.49 -23.50 13.67
C HIS A 103 2.46 -23.58 12.54
N ALA A 104 2.00 -24.78 12.18
CA ALA A 104 0.94 -24.94 11.18
C ALA A 104 -0.42 -24.41 11.68
N ALA A 105 -0.69 -24.49 12.98
CA ALA A 105 -1.91 -23.93 13.56
C ALA A 105 -1.92 -22.39 13.55
N ASP A 106 -0.75 -21.77 13.71
CA ASP A 106 -0.56 -20.30 13.68
C ASP A 106 -0.37 -19.74 12.26
N ALA A 107 -0.29 -20.60 11.24
CA ALA A 107 -0.11 -20.18 9.87
C ALA A 107 -1.37 -19.52 9.29
N LEU A 108 -1.18 -18.54 8.41
CA LEU A 108 -2.28 -17.86 7.75
C LEU A 108 -3.14 -18.83 6.93
N GLN A 109 -4.44 -18.86 7.21
CA GLN A 109 -5.39 -19.73 6.53
C GLN A 109 -5.75 -19.15 5.17
N LYS A 110 -5.20 -19.73 4.10
CA LYS A 110 -5.44 -19.30 2.71
C LYS A 110 -6.95 -19.20 2.37
N SER A 111 -7.77 -20.13 2.85
CA SER A 111 -9.22 -20.14 2.62
C SER A 111 -9.95 -18.97 3.29
N GLN A 112 -9.37 -18.36 4.33
CA GLN A 112 -9.94 -17.20 5.01
C GLN A 112 -9.48 -15.87 4.42
N ASN A 113 -8.51 -15.89 3.49
CA ASN A 113 -7.99 -14.70 2.83
C ASN A 113 -7.57 -13.59 3.81
N GLY A 114 -6.91 -13.95 4.91
CA GLY A 114 -6.50 -13.04 5.97
C GLY A 114 -7.58 -12.67 7.00
N GLY A 115 -8.74 -13.34 6.95
CA GLY A 115 -9.81 -13.20 7.94
C GLY A 115 -9.36 -13.52 9.37
N ASP A 116 -8.47 -14.49 9.51
CA ASP A 116 -7.78 -14.96 10.72
C ASP A 116 -6.79 -13.96 11.32
N ILE A 117 -6.39 -12.92 10.58
CA ILE A 117 -5.47 -11.90 11.10
C ILE A 117 -6.21 -11.03 12.13
N PRO A 118 -5.77 -10.96 13.40
CA PRO A 118 -6.43 -10.15 14.43
C PRO A 118 -6.35 -8.65 14.12
N ASP A 119 -5.16 -8.16 13.77
CA ASP A 119 -4.91 -6.78 13.36
C ASP A 119 -4.51 -6.71 11.88
N LYS A 120 -5.53 -6.71 11.01
CA LYS A 120 -5.36 -6.60 9.55
C LYS A 120 -4.64 -5.31 9.14
N LYS A 121 -4.78 -4.24 9.94
CA LYS A 121 -4.19 -2.93 9.65
C LYS A 121 -2.69 -2.96 9.93
N GLN A 122 -2.28 -3.45 11.09
CA GLN A 122 -0.87 -3.65 11.41
C GLN A 122 -0.21 -4.63 10.44
N PHE A 123 -0.89 -5.73 10.10
CA PHE A 123 -0.38 -6.69 9.11
C PHE A 123 -0.14 -6.03 7.76
N ALA A 124 -1.13 -5.28 7.23
CA ALA A 124 -0.98 -4.56 5.96
C ALA A 124 0.24 -3.61 5.97
N ARG A 125 0.46 -2.88 7.08
CA ARG A 125 1.66 -2.03 7.24
C ARG A 125 2.95 -2.84 7.22
N THR A 126 3.02 -3.94 7.97
CA THR A 126 4.20 -4.80 8.05
C THR A 126 4.62 -5.31 6.67
N ILE A 127 3.64 -5.64 5.82
CA ILE A 127 3.90 -6.11 4.44
C ILE A 127 3.92 -4.98 3.40
N SER A 128 3.84 -3.71 3.82
CA SER A 128 3.76 -2.54 2.93
C SER A 128 2.57 -2.56 1.95
N ALA A 129 1.49 -3.22 2.31
CA ALA A 129 0.21 -3.14 1.61
C ALA A 129 -0.58 -1.90 2.04
N VAL A 130 -1.36 -1.35 1.11
CA VAL A 130 -2.28 -0.24 1.39
C VAL A 130 -3.71 -0.76 1.47
N THR A 131 -4.48 -0.25 2.43
CA THR A 131 -5.90 -0.63 2.52
C THR A 131 -6.66 0.04 1.40
N SER A 132 -7.46 -0.74 0.66
CA SER A 132 -8.25 -0.25 -0.46
C SER A 132 -9.66 -0.85 -0.51
N THR A 133 -10.59 -0.11 -1.09
CA THR A 133 -11.93 -0.59 -1.45
C THR A 133 -12.39 0.06 -2.76
N THR A 134 -13.58 -0.30 -3.23
CA THR A 134 -14.24 0.36 -4.36
C THR A 134 -15.32 1.31 -3.83
N ILE A 135 -15.43 2.49 -4.44
CA ILE A 135 -16.44 3.52 -4.10
C ILE A 135 -17.16 4.00 -5.35
N THR A 136 -18.46 4.30 -5.24
CA THR A 136 -19.27 4.82 -6.35
C THR A 136 -19.92 6.14 -5.96
N LEU A 137 -19.75 7.16 -6.81
CA LEU A 137 -20.20 8.55 -6.67
C LEU A 137 -20.95 8.94 -7.96
N GLY A 138 -22.05 8.24 -8.27
CA GLY A 138 -22.69 8.26 -9.60
C GLY A 138 -23.26 9.62 -10.03
N GLU A 139 -23.66 10.45 -9.07
CA GLU A 139 -24.27 11.77 -9.29
C GLU A 139 -23.25 12.91 -9.21
N SER A 140 -23.62 14.07 -9.75
CA SER A 140 -22.85 15.30 -9.54
C SER A 140 -23.26 15.96 -8.22
N GLY A 141 -22.35 16.07 -7.26
CA GLY A 141 -22.66 16.69 -5.97
C GLY A 141 -21.65 16.36 -4.88
N TRP A 142 -22.10 16.47 -3.64
CA TRP A 142 -21.34 16.21 -2.43
C TRP A 142 -21.62 14.82 -1.89
N PHE A 143 -20.56 14.13 -1.44
CA PHE A 143 -20.66 12.78 -0.90
C PHE A 143 -19.91 12.66 0.42
N LYS A 144 -20.54 12.07 1.44
CA LYS A 144 -19.87 11.68 2.69
C LYS A 144 -19.07 10.41 2.46
N ILE A 145 -17.79 10.54 2.15
CA ILE A 145 -16.95 9.40 1.77
C ILE A 145 -16.34 8.66 2.95
N ALA A 146 -16.16 9.33 4.08
CA ALA A 146 -15.57 8.71 5.27
C ALA A 146 -16.04 9.38 6.56
N THR A 147 -15.92 8.64 7.65
CA THR A 147 -15.81 9.21 9.00
C THR A 147 -14.43 8.87 9.53
N VAL A 148 -13.73 9.87 10.06
CA VAL A 148 -12.38 9.72 10.61
C VAL A 148 -12.41 10.04 12.10
N PHE A 149 -11.67 9.26 12.88
CA PHE A 149 -11.33 9.61 14.26
C PHE A 149 -9.90 10.15 14.27
N MET A 150 -9.73 11.40 14.66
CA MET A 150 -8.44 12.10 14.62
C MET A 150 -8.24 12.90 15.91
N PRO A 151 -7.59 12.30 16.93
CA PRO A 151 -7.28 12.99 18.18
C PRO A 151 -6.55 14.30 17.95
N GLN A 152 -6.83 15.32 18.78
CA GLN A 152 -6.11 16.62 18.84
C GLN A 152 -4.63 16.46 19.30
N ALA A 153 -3.89 15.68 18.54
CA ALA A 153 -2.48 15.33 18.71
C ALA A 153 -1.86 15.16 17.30
N THR A 154 -0.64 14.62 17.21
CA THR A 154 -0.03 14.32 15.91
C THR A 154 -0.71 13.15 15.20
N SER A 155 -1.87 13.43 14.61
CA SER A 155 -2.68 12.51 13.82
C SER A 155 -2.71 12.93 12.34
N THR A 156 -2.43 11.99 11.43
CA THR A 156 -2.52 12.21 9.97
C THR A 156 -3.36 11.10 9.36
N ALA A 157 -4.21 11.43 8.39
CA ALA A 157 -4.89 10.46 7.55
C ALA A 157 -4.78 10.87 6.08
N VAL A 158 -4.76 9.89 5.19
CA VAL A 158 -4.76 10.09 3.74
C VAL A 158 -5.85 9.24 3.12
N ILE A 159 -6.57 9.81 2.16
CA ILE A 159 -7.55 9.11 1.33
C ILE A 159 -7.22 9.44 -0.12
N LYS A 160 -6.99 8.43 -0.96
CA LYS A 160 -6.72 8.59 -2.38
C LYS A 160 -7.81 7.92 -3.19
N LEU A 161 -8.36 8.64 -4.17
CA LEU A 161 -9.30 8.12 -5.14
C LEU A 161 -8.61 8.04 -6.50
N TYR A 162 -8.66 6.87 -7.13
CA TYR A 162 -8.19 6.65 -8.49
C TYR A 162 -9.39 6.39 -9.41
N GLY A 163 -9.37 7.05 -10.55
CA GLY A 163 -10.53 7.23 -11.42
C GLY A 163 -11.25 8.55 -11.10
N GLY A 164 -11.96 9.08 -12.09
CA GLY A 164 -12.70 10.33 -11.99
C GLY A 164 -14.10 10.21 -12.59
N SER A 165 -14.70 11.35 -12.88
CA SER A 165 -16.00 11.45 -13.54
C SER A 165 -15.91 11.04 -15.02
N GLY A 166 -16.63 9.98 -15.40
CA GLY A 166 -16.76 9.48 -16.77
C GLY A 166 -15.83 8.29 -17.11
N PHE A 167 -16.11 7.62 -18.23
CA PHE A 167 -15.44 6.37 -18.66
C PHE A 167 -15.34 6.22 -20.20
N ASN A 168 -15.19 7.34 -20.91
CA ASN A 168 -15.07 7.41 -22.36
C ASN A 168 -13.62 7.15 -22.82
N VAL A 169 -13.46 6.33 -23.86
CA VAL A 169 -12.15 6.09 -24.49
C VAL A 169 -11.61 7.39 -25.11
N GLY A 170 -10.34 7.68 -24.87
CA GLY A 170 -9.66 8.89 -25.39
C GLY A 170 -9.80 10.13 -24.50
N SER A 171 -10.68 10.11 -23.51
CA SER A 171 -10.81 11.15 -22.48
C SER A 171 -9.80 10.91 -21.35
N PHE A 172 -8.53 11.24 -21.59
CA PHE A 172 -7.43 11.04 -20.63
C PHE A 172 -7.65 11.77 -19.30
N GLU A 173 -8.42 12.86 -19.31
CA GLU A 173 -8.81 13.62 -18.15
C GLU A 173 -9.65 12.82 -17.12
N GLN A 174 -10.25 11.70 -17.53
CA GLN A 174 -11.07 10.83 -16.67
C GLN A 174 -10.24 9.84 -15.86
N SER A 175 -9.00 9.55 -16.30
CA SER A 175 -8.02 8.77 -15.53
C SER A 175 -7.39 9.65 -14.44
N THR A 176 -8.16 9.92 -13.40
CA THR A 176 -7.80 10.91 -12.38
C THR A 176 -7.19 10.30 -11.12
N ILE A 177 -6.34 11.08 -10.46
CA ILE A 177 -5.94 10.87 -9.06
C ILE A 177 -6.46 12.05 -8.24
N SER A 178 -7.21 11.76 -7.18
CA SER A 178 -7.60 12.73 -6.16
C SER A 178 -6.99 12.33 -4.83
N GLU A 179 -6.23 13.21 -4.20
CA GLU A 179 -5.55 12.90 -2.94
C GLU A 179 -6.00 13.88 -1.84
N LEU A 180 -6.60 13.32 -0.80
CA LEU A 180 -7.01 14.02 0.40
C LEU A 180 -6.01 13.74 1.52
N VAL A 181 -5.48 14.79 2.12
CA VAL A 181 -4.63 14.71 3.30
C VAL A 181 -5.32 15.43 4.45
N LEU A 182 -5.49 14.73 5.56
CA LEU A 182 -6.12 15.23 6.77
C LEU A 182 -5.07 15.30 7.88
N ARG A 183 -5.08 16.39 8.65
CA ARG A 183 -4.18 16.59 9.78
C ARG A 183 -4.95 17.14 10.97
N ALA A 184 -4.81 16.53 12.14
CA ALA A 184 -5.43 17.04 13.36
C ALA A 184 -4.77 18.34 13.83
N GLY A 185 -5.59 19.21 14.42
CA GLY A 185 -5.13 20.37 15.19
C GLY A 185 -4.42 19.95 16.47
N ASN A 186 -3.74 20.91 17.09
CA ASN A 186 -3.03 20.75 18.36
C ASN A 186 -3.91 21.07 19.58
N GLY A 187 -5.24 21.12 19.39
CA GLY A 187 -6.21 21.56 20.40
C GLY A 187 -6.40 23.08 20.49
N SER A 188 -5.62 23.88 19.75
CA SER A 188 -5.80 25.34 19.66
C SER A 188 -5.32 25.88 18.29
N PRO A 189 -6.20 25.88 17.26
CA PRO A 189 -7.62 25.51 17.30
C PRO A 189 -7.87 23.99 17.36
N VAL A 190 -9.02 23.61 17.94
CA VAL A 190 -9.56 22.24 17.83
C VAL A 190 -10.12 22.04 16.43
N GLY A 191 -9.81 20.90 15.82
CA GLY A 191 -10.38 20.53 14.52
C GLY A 191 -9.41 19.68 13.70
N ILE A 192 -9.67 19.66 12.39
CA ILE A 192 -8.74 19.13 11.40
C ILE A 192 -8.50 20.14 10.29
N THR A 193 -7.33 20.07 9.68
CA THR A 193 -7.10 20.60 8.34
C THR A 193 -7.38 19.49 7.35
N ALA A 194 -8.22 19.77 6.35
CA ALA A 194 -8.43 18.90 5.21
C ALA A 194 -7.89 19.58 3.96
N THR A 195 -7.01 18.89 3.24
CA THR A 195 -6.38 19.40 2.04
C THR A 195 -6.62 18.46 0.88
N LEU A 196 -7.16 18.98 -0.21
CA LEU A 196 -7.30 18.28 -1.48
C LEU A 196 -6.15 18.70 -2.41
N TRP A 197 -5.32 17.76 -2.79
CA TRP A 197 -4.35 17.92 -3.87
C TRP A 197 -5.00 17.50 -5.18
N LYS A 198 -5.59 18.47 -5.87
CA LYS A 198 -6.23 18.26 -7.17
C LYS A 198 -5.12 18.05 -8.21
N ARG A 199 -5.18 16.94 -8.94
CA ARG A 199 -4.15 16.57 -9.96
C ARG A 199 -4.72 16.48 -11.38
N SER A 200 -6.02 16.26 -11.52
CA SER A 200 -6.71 16.20 -12.81
C SER A 200 -8.07 16.91 -12.73
N PRO A 201 -8.60 17.40 -13.87
CA PRO A 201 -9.80 18.24 -13.86
C PRO A 201 -11.09 17.48 -13.52
N ASN A 202 -11.21 16.19 -13.87
CA ASN A 202 -12.41 15.37 -13.61
C ASN A 202 -12.33 14.53 -12.33
N GLY A 203 -11.43 14.90 -11.40
CA GLY A 203 -11.36 14.28 -10.08
C GLY A 203 -12.32 14.91 -9.09
N VAL A 204 -12.01 14.70 -7.81
CA VAL A 204 -12.60 15.50 -6.74
C VAL A 204 -12.28 16.98 -6.98
N LEU A 205 -13.31 17.80 -6.87
CA LEU A 205 -13.28 19.24 -7.13
C LEU A 205 -13.00 20.01 -5.85
N GLU A 206 -13.62 19.60 -4.75
CA GLU A 206 -13.55 20.25 -3.44
C GLU A 206 -13.68 19.20 -2.34
N CYS A 207 -13.22 19.56 -1.14
CA CYS A 207 -13.46 18.77 0.06
C CYS A 207 -13.98 19.66 1.20
N ALA A 208 -14.68 19.03 2.13
CA ALA A 208 -15.18 19.66 3.34
C ALA A 208 -15.28 18.63 4.45
N TRP A 209 -15.47 19.09 5.69
CA TRP A 209 -15.62 18.20 6.82
C TRP A 209 -16.60 18.75 7.87
N ILE A 210 -17.22 17.87 8.64
CA ILE A 210 -18.09 18.20 9.77
C ILE A 210 -17.55 17.49 11.01
N ASN A 211 -17.30 18.21 12.10
CA ASN A 211 -17.08 17.56 13.39
C ASN A 211 -18.42 17.04 13.91
N THR A 212 -18.53 15.72 14.10
CA THR A 212 -19.79 15.09 14.55
C THR A 212 -19.83 14.90 16.05
N SER A 213 -18.69 14.58 16.67
CA SER A 213 -18.54 14.54 18.13
C SER A 213 -17.07 14.34 18.51
N GLY A 214 -16.59 15.12 19.48
CA GLY A 214 -15.22 14.99 19.99
C GLY A 214 -14.18 15.08 18.87
N ASP A 215 -13.44 13.99 18.66
CA ASP A 215 -12.43 13.86 17.62
C ASP A 215 -12.91 13.09 16.37
N ASN A 216 -14.23 12.93 16.21
CA ASN A 216 -14.82 12.33 15.01
C ASN A 216 -15.22 13.40 13.99
N TYR A 217 -14.84 13.17 12.74
CA TYR A 217 -15.08 14.08 11.62
C TYR A 217 -15.63 13.31 10.43
N ASP A 218 -16.77 13.76 9.89
CA ASP A 218 -17.27 13.31 8.61
C ASP A 218 -16.56 14.06 7.49
N ILE A 219 -16.13 13.34 6.46
CA ILE A 219 -15.36 13.87 5.34
C ILE A 219 -16.21 13.82 4.09
N TYR A 220 -16.33 14.97 3.45
CA TYR A 220 -17.11 15.17 2.26
C TYR A 220 -16.23 15.57 1.07
N VAL A 221 -16.60 15.09 -0.12
CA VAL A 221 -15.97 15.49 -1.37
C VAL A 221 -17.03 15.89 -2.39
N ARG A 222 -16.72 16.86 -3.23
CA ARG A 222 -17.53 17.23 -4.39
C ARG A 222 -16.93 16.64 -5.65
N ILE A 223 -17.72 15.96 -6.47
CA ILE A 223 -17.29 15.39 -7.75
C ILE A 223 -18.42 15.52 -8.78
N ASN A 224 -18.07 15.51 -10.07
CA ASN A 224 -19.08 15.48 -11.14
C ASN A 224 -19.64 14.06 -11.30
N GLN A 225 -20.75 13.95 -12.02
CA GLN A 225 -21.44 12.70 -12.31
C GLN A 225 -20.55 11.63 -12.96
N TYR A 226 -21.00 10.39 -12.91
CA TYR A 226 -20.40 9.22 -13.54
C TYR A 226 -19.04 8.78 -12.97
N ALA A 227 -18.78 9.08 -11.70
CA ALA A 227 -17.63 8.56 -10.97
C ALA A 227 -17.96 7.19 -10.35
N TYR A 228 -17.94 6.15 -11.19
CA TYR A 228 -18.29 4.77 -10.80
C TYR A 228 -17.06 3.92 -10.53
N TRP A 229 -17.15 3.03 -9.53
CA TRP A 229 -16.14 2.00 -9.26
C TRP A 229 -14.72 2.56 -9.11
N LEU A 230 -14.59 3.71 -8.45
CA LEU A 230 -13.30 4.31 -8.16
C LEU A 230 -12.55 3.43 -7.15
N ILE A 231 -11.23 3.33 -7.30
CA ILE A 231 -10.39 2.71 -6.28
C ILE A 231 -10.16 3.74 -5.19
N ALA A 232 -10.53 3.41 -3.96
CA ALA A 232 -10.32 4.26 -2.81
C ALA A 232 -9.30 3.60 -1.87
N GLN A 233 -8.12 4.20 -1.76
CA GLN A 233 -7.07 3.81 -0.84
C GLN A 233 -7.06 4.73 0.37
N TYR A 234 -6.69 4.22 1.53
CA TYR A 234 -6.49 5.04 2.72
C TYR A 234 -5.39 4.53 3.62
N ASP A 235 -4.82 5.46 4.39
CA ASP A 235 -3.90 5.17 5.48
C ASP A 235 -3.97 6.28 6.55
N TYR A 236 -3.46 6.03 7.75
CA TYR A 236 -3.49 6.98 8.87
C TYR A 236 -2.47 6.63 9.97
N THR A 237 -2.20 7.54 10.91
CA THR A 237 -1.26 7.32 12.04
C THR A 237 -1.84 6.40 13.12
N GLY A 238 -0.99 5.76 13.94
CA GLY A 238 -1.44 4.72 14.90
C GLY A 238 -2.48 5.14 15.95
N ASN A 239 -2.69 6.44 16.16
CA ASN A 239 -3.69 7.00 17.06
C ASN A 239 -4.98 7.49 16.36
N ALA A 240 -5.05 7.39 15.03
CA ALA A 240 -6.18 7.83 14.22
C ALA A 240 -6.94 6.62 13.65
N ASN A 241 -8.08 6.87 13.01
CA ASN A 241 -8.83 5.86 12.26
C ASN A 241 -9.54 6.50 11.07
N VAL A 242 -9.70 5.74 9.99
CA VAL A 242 -10.49 6.08 8.82
C VAL A 242 -11.49 4.95 8.57
N THR A 243 -12.78 5.30 8.59
CA THR A 243 -13.88 4.43 8.15
C THR A 243 -14.37 4.96 6.81
N LEU A 244 -14.00 4.28 5.73
CA LEU A 244 -14.37 4.65 4.37
C LEU A 244 -15.70 3.97 3.96
N TYR A 245 -16.58 4.71 3.29
CA TYR A 245 -17.87 4.21 2.82
C TYR A 245 -17.81 3.80 1.35
N ASN A 246 -18.28 2.59 1.04
CA ASN A 246 -18.39 2.08 -0.33
C ASN A 246 -19.64 2.61 -1.08
N ALA A 247 -20.69 2.93 -0.32
CA ALA A 247 -21.90 3.64 -0.78
C ALA A 247 -22.08 4.94 0.03
N PRO A 248 -21.36 6.02 -0.31
CA PRO A 248 -21.44 7.31 0.35
C PRO A 248 -22.83 7.93 0.31
N GLU A 249 -23.18 8.67 1.37
CA GLU A 249 -24.38 9.50 1.40
C GLU A 249 -24.23 10.67 0.42
N TYR A 250 -25.21 10.84 -0.46
CA TYR A 250 -25.25 11.89 -1.48
C TYR A 250 -26.03 13.12 -1.01
N SER A 251 -25.54 14.30 -1.39
CA SER A 251 -26.25 15.57 -1.30
C SER A 251 -25.95 16.42 -2.54
N GLU A 252 -26.98 17.00 -3.15
CA GLU A 252 -26.81 17.91 -4.30
C GLU A 252 -26.04 19.19 -3.89
N THR A 253 -26.32 19.72 -2.70
CA THR A 253 -25.67 20.91 -2.16
C THR A 253 -24.68 20.56 -1.06
N LYS A 254 -23.73 21.47 -0.81
CA LYS A 254 -22.78 21.30 0.30
C LYS A 254 -23.54 21.25 1.63
N PRO A 255 -23.22 20.30 2.54
CA PRO A 255 -23.85 20.27 3.86
C PRO A 255 -23.67 21.60 4.61
N ALA A 256 -24.77 22.12 5.19
CA ALA A 256 -24.85 23.49 5.72
C ALA A 256 -23.83 23.84 6.82
N ASN A 257 -23.36 22.85 7.58
CA ASN A 257 -22.41 23.02 8.69
C ASN A 257 -20.99 22.53 8.36
N ALA A 258 -20.71 22.23 7.10
CA ALA A 258 -19.40 21.76 6.70
C ALA A 258 -18.37 22.89 6.69
N THR A 259 -17.23 22.66 7.33
CA THR A 259 -16.03 23.49 7.19
C THR A 259 -15.34 23.14 5.88
N ASN A 260 -14.98 24.15 5.10
CA ASN A 260 -14.28 23.94 3.84
C ASN A 260 -12.87 23.39 4.10
N GLY A 261 -12.48 22.38 3.32
CA GLY A 261 -11.07 22.07 3.14
C GLY A 261 -10.41 23.01 2.15
N GLN A 262 -9.08 22.99 2.12
CA GLN A 262 -8.30 23.74 1.16
C GLN A 262 -8.02 22.88 -0.08
N THR A 263 -8.27 23.42 -1.27
CA THR A 263 -7.90 22.76 -2.53
C THR A 263 -6.64 23.40 -3.09
N TYR A 264 -5.63 22.59 -3.38
CA TYR A 264 -4.43 22.98 -4.11
C TYR A 264 -4.43 22.30 -5.49
N THR A 265 -4.33 23.12 -6.53
CA THR A 265 -4.21 22.65 -7.92
C THR A 265 -2.74 22.38 -8.22
N LEU A 266 -2.39 21.13 -8.55
CA LEU A 266 -1.07 20.81 -9.09
C LEU A 266 -1.03 21.08 -10.59
N TYR A 267 -0.39 22.18 -10.99
CA TYR A 267 -0.29 22.50 -12.40
C TYR A 267 0.49 21.45 -13.18
N ASN A 268 -0.06 21.04 -14.32
CA ASN A 268 0.51 20.06 -15.25
C ASN A 268 -0.04 20.29 -16.66
N SER A 269 0.25 19.38 -17.60
CA SER A 269 -0.22 19.51 -18.98
C SER A 269 -1.75 19.47 -19.14
N MET A 270 -2.47 18.82 -18.22
CA MET A 270 -3.95 18.78 -18.15
C MET A 270 -4.54 19.93 -17.30
N MET A 271 -3.81 20.42 -16.31
CA MET A 271 -4.21 21.53 -15.44
C MET A 271 -3.22 22.67 -15.60
N LYS A 272 -3.35 23.45 -16.67
CA LYS A 272 -2.46 24.59 -16.92
C LYS A 272 -2.81 25.75 -15.97
N PRO A 273 -1.81 26.53 -15.51
CA PRO A 273 -2.10 27.75 -14.77
C PRO A 273 -2.73 28.80 -15.70
N THR A 274 -3.59 29.62 -15.14
CA THR A 274 -4.05 30.87 -15.74
C THR A 274 -3.01 31.97 -15.51
N PRO A 275 -3.03 33.08 -16.27
CA PRO A 275 -2.15 34.21 -16.01
C PRO A 275 -2.24 34.72 -14.56
N ASP A 276 -3.45 34.77 -14.00
CA ASP A 276 -3.69 35.19 -12.61
C ASP A 276 -3.01 34.26 -11.60
N ASP A 277 -3.00 32.94 -11.86
CA ASP A 277 -2.37 31.95 -10.99
C ASP A 277 -0.86 32.16 -10.81
N VAL A 278 -0.20 32.71 -11.82
CA VAL A 278 1.27 32.90 -11.85
C VAL A 278 1.69 34.38 -11.88
N GLY A 279 0.73 35.31 -11.75
CA GLY A 279 0.99 36.75 -11.84
C GLY A 279 1.49 37.20 -13.22
N ALA A 280 1.17 36.46 -14.29
CA ALA A 280 1.51 36.82 -15.66
C ALA A 280 0.46 37.78 -16.25
N LEU A 281 0.85 38.55 -17.25
CA LEU A 281 -0.10 39.32 -18.06
C LEU A 281 -0.99 38.38 -18.87
N SER A 282 -2.28 38.72 -18.97
CA SER A 282 -3.20 38.03 -19.87
C SER A 282 -2.85 38.28 -21.33
N VAL A 283 -3.21 37.33 -22.20
CA VAL A 283 -3.10 37.50 -23.67
C VAL A 283 -4.01 38.60 -24.22
N ASN A 284 -5.03 39.00 -23.46
CA ASN A 284 -5.90 40.12 -23.78
C ASN A 284 -5.30 41.47 -23.35
N GLY A 285 -4.05 41.48 -22.85
CA GLY A 285 -3.38 42.65 -22.32
C GLY A 285 -3.54 42.81 -20.80
N GLY A 286 -2.97 43.88 -20.27
CA GLY A 286 -3.02 44.20 -18.84
C GLY A 286 -2.22 45.47 -18.53
N ARG A 287 -2.07 45.78 -17.23
CA ARG A 287 -1.30 46.93 -16.76
C ARG A 287 0.02 46.47 -16.16
N LEU A 288 1.13 46.97 -16.70
CA LEU A 288 2.43 46.89 -16.04
C LEU A 288 2.59 48.07 -15.08
N ASN A 289 2.81 47.76 -13.80
CA ASN A 289 3.06 48.76 -12.76
C ASN A 289 4.57 48.79 -12.46
N GLY A 290 5.32 49.48 -13.31
CA GLY A 290 6.77 49.61 -13.17
C GLY A 290 7.51 49.62 -14.50
N PRO A 291 8.85 49.72 -14.45
CA PRO A 291 9.68 49.77 -15.64
C PRO A 291 9.79 48.40 -16.32
N LEU A 292 9.73 48.36 -17.65
CA LEU A 292 9.94 47.16 -18.47
C LEU A 292 11.31 47.22 -19.13
N GLY A 293 12.07 46.13 -19.06
CA GLY A 293 13.34 45.99 -19.77
C GLY A 293 13.28 44.87 -20.80
N ILE A 294 13.78 45.13 -22.01
CA ILE A 294 13.91 44.12 -23.07
C ILE A 294 15.38 43.77 -23.24
N GLY A 295 15.76 42.57 -22.76
CA GLY A 295 17.13 42.06 -22.80
C GLY A 295 18.06 42.62 -21.73
N THR A 296 17.54 43.39 -20.78
CA THR A 296 18.31 44.12 -19.76
C THR A 296 17.38 44.55 -18.61
N ASP A 297 17.94 44.83 -17.44
CA ASP A 297 17.23 45.56 -16.38
C ASP A 297 16.98 47.00 -16.82
N ASN A 298 15.91 47.62 -16.33
CA ASN A 298 15.57 49.00 -16.66
C ASN A 298 16.02 49.95 -15.55
N ALA A 299 17.03 50.78 -15.83
CA ALA A 299 17.56 51.82 -14.95
C ALA A 299 16.93 53.20 -15.18
N LEU A 300 16.17 53.39 -16.27
CA LEU A 300 15.37 54.61 -16.46
C LEU A 300 14.29 54.75 -15.38
N GLY A 301 13.75 53.63 -14.88
CA GLY A 301 12.77 53.60 -13.79
C GLY A 301 11.41 54.19 -14.17
N GLY A 302 10.48 54.23 -13.21
CA GLY A 302 9.12 54.75 -13.42
C GLY A 302 8.37 54.03 -14.55
N ASN A 303 7.57 54.78 -15.31
CA ASN A 303 6.84 54.28 -16.47
C ASN A 303 7.74 54.34 -17.72
N SER A 304 8.58 53.34 -17.91
CA SER A 304 9.54 53.31 -19.02
C SER A 304 9.71 51.92 -19.64
N ILE A 305 10.22 51.90 -20.87
CA ILE A 305 10.64 50.70 -21.59
C ILE A 305 12.07 50.94 -22.08
N VAL A 306 13.00 50.05 -21.74
CA VAL A 306 14.37 50.07 -22.27
C VAL A 306 14.62 48.90 -23.21
N PHE A 307 15.54 49.09 -24.16
CA PHE A 307 15.86 48.10 -25.19
C PHE A 307 17.37 48.00 -25.36
N GLY A 308 17.93 46.79 -25.20
CA GLY A 308 19.35 46.51 -25.44
C GLY A 308 20.26 46.78 -24.23
N ASP A 309 20.18 47.96 -23.63
CA ASP A 309 20.87 48.32 -22.39
C ASP A 309 19.91 48.96 -21.36
N ASN A 310 20.41 49.28 -20.17
CA ASN A 310 19.56 49.67 -19.05
C ASN A 310 19.13 51.14 -19.05
N ASP A 311 19.64 51.96 -19.97
CA ASP A 311 19.46 53.41 -19.98
C ASP A 311 19.16 54.01 -21.37
N THR A 312 18.87 53.15 -22.36
CA THR A 312 18.33 53.51 -23.68
C THR A 312 16.90 53.04 -23.84
N GLY A 313 15.96 53.96 -24.11
CA GLY A 313 14.55 53.63 -24.15
C GLY A 313 13.57 54.80 -24.24
N LEU A 314 12.33 54.53 -23.85
CA LEU A 314 11.23 55.48 -23.77
C LEU A 314 10.77 55.64 -22.32
N LYS A 315 10.49 56.86 -21.86
CA LYS A 315 10.02 57.12 -20.50
C LYS A 315 8.94 58.19 -20.48
N GLN A 316 7.83 57.90 -19.79
CA GLN A 316 6.83 58.91 -19.48
C GLN A 316 7.32 59.76 -18.29
N ASN A 317 7.42 61.08 -18.49
CA ASN A 317 7.88 62.05 -17.48
C ASN A 317 6.81 63.09 -17.13
N GLY A 318 5.55 62.64 -17.12
CA GLY A 318 4.37 63.47 -16.85
C GLY A 318 3.19 63.06 -17.73
N ASP A 319 2.01 63.58 -17.42
CA ASP A 319 0.86 63.41 -18.31
C ASP A 319 1.13 64.08 -19.67
N GLY A 320 0.90 63.36 -20.76
CA GLY A 320 1.20 63.80 -22.12
C GLY A 320 2.68 63.99 -22.47
N ILE A 321 3.65 63.68 -21.59
CA ILE A 321 5.09 63.85 -21.83
C ILE A 321 5.76 62.50 -22.03
N LEU A 322 6.30 62.27 -23.22
CA LEU A 322 7.09 61.09 -23.57
C LEU A 322 8.51 61.50 -23.97
N ASP A 323 9.50 61.03 -23.21
CA ASP A 323 10.91 61.31 -23.43
C ASP A 323 11.63 60.07 -23.99
N VAL A 324 12.58 60.29 -24.89
CA VAL A 324 13.45 59.27 -25.49
C VAL A 324 14.86 59.41 -24.91
N PHE A 325 15.38 58.32 -24.36
CA PHE A 325 16.72 58.25 -23.77
C PHE A 325 17.64 57.36 -24.59
N ALA A 326 18.91 57.72 -24.65
CA ALA A 326 19.99 56.86 -25.17
C ALA A 326 21.24 57.04 -24.31
N ASN A 327 21.78 55.96 -23.73
CA ASN A 327 22.88 56.00 -22.76
C ASN A 327 22.64 57.07 -21.66
N ASN A 328 21.45 57.04 -21.05
CA ASN A 328 21.01 57.98 -20.01
C ASN A 328 20.93 59.46 -20.47
N GLN A 329 21.12 59.76 -21.75
CA GLN A 329 20.94 61.10 -22.30
C GLN A 329 19.52 61.28 -22.82
N HIS A 330 18.85 62.36 -22.41
CA HIS A 330 17.55 62.73 -22.94
C HIS A 330 17.72 63.36 -24.33
N THR A 331 17.23 62.68 -25.36
CA THR A 331 17.47 63.05 -26.76
C THR A 331 16.28 63.74 -27.42
N VAL A 332 15.06 63.31 -27.11
CA VAL A 332 13.82 63.84 -27.68
C VAL A 332 12.73 63.87 -26.63
N ARG A 333 11.97 64.97 -26.56
CA ARG A 333 10.71 65.07 -25.83
C ARG A 333 9.55 65.23 -26.81
N VAL A 334 8.50 64.45 -26.61
CA VAL A 334 7.19 64.64 -27.25
C VAL A 334 6.22 65.13 -26.19
N ALA A 335 5.58 66.26 -26.46
CA ALA A 335 4.59 66.89 -25.59
C ALA A 335 3.37 67.36 -26.43
N PRO A 336 2.23 67.73 -25.81
CA PRO A 336 1.06 68.16 -26.56
C PRO A 336 1.36 69.34 -27.48
N GLY A 337 1.29 69.12 -28.80
CA GLY A 337 1.51 70.14 -29.83
C GLY A 337 2.97 70.36 -30.24
N GLU A 338 3.94 69.65 -29.65
CA GLU A 338 5.36 69.84 -29.97
C GLU A 338 6.22 68.57 -29.86
N MET A 339 7.34 68.58 -30.57
CA MET A 339 8.45 67.66 -30.38
C MET A 339 9.74 68.48 -30.26
N ILE A 340 10.47 68.30 -29.17
CA ILE A 340 11.71 69.00 -28.89
C ILE A 340 12.87 68.01 -29.03
N ALA A 341 13.79 68.25 -29.96
CA ALA A 341 15.07 67.56 -29.96
C ALA A 341 16.04 68.32 -29.04
N LEU A 342 16.68 67.59 -28.12
CA LEU A 342 17.64 68.15 -27.15
C LEU A 342 19.10 68.02 -27.63
N GLY A 343 19.27 67.75 -28.94
CA GLY A 343 20.55 67.62 -29.61
C GLY A 343 20.43 68.00 -31.10
N VAL A 344 21.41 67.56 -31.90
CA VAL A 344 21.44 67.84 -33.34
C VAL A 344 20.44 66.96 -34.09
N ILE A 345 19.60 67.57 -34.92
CA ILE A 345 18.78 66.85 -35.91
C ILE A 345 19.56 66.80 -37.23
N ARG A 346 19.92 65.60 -37.70
CA ARG A 346 20.53 65.38 -39.02
C ARG A 346 19.52 64.72 -39.96
N ALA A 347 19.17 65.40 -41.05
CA ALA A 347 18.37 64.80 -42.12
C ALA A 347 19.29 63.97 -43.04
N GLY A 348 19.05 62.66 -43.16
CA GLY A 348 19.84 61.73 -43.98
C GLY A 348 19.18 61.31 -45.30
N ASN A 349 19.97 60.66 -46.18
CA ASN A 349 19.54 59.98 -47.41
C ASN A 349 18.64 60.81 -48.36
N GLY A 350 19.17 61.96 -48.81
CA GLY A 350 18.56 62.77 -49.88
C GLY A 350 17.32 63.58 -49.48
N LYS A 351 17.22 64.07 -48.23
CA LYS A 351 16.01 64.72 -47.72
C LYS A 351 16.25 66.13 -47.15
N LYS A 352 15.48 67.02 -47.76
CA LYS A 352 15.12 68.41 -47.44
C LYS A 352 14.56 68.58 -46.01
N LEU A 353 15.11 69.51 -45.24
CA LEU A 353 14.41 70.10 -44.08
C LEU A 353 13.32 71.03 -44.64
N SER A 354 12.04 70.65 -44.51
CA SER A 354 10.90 71.41 -45.06
C SER A 354 9.97 71.84 -43.94
N LEU A 355 9.79 73.14 -43.75
CA LEU A 355 8.75 73.73 -42.90
C LEU A 355 7.60 74.18 -43.81
N THR A 356 6.43 73.56 -43.72
CA THR A 356 5.29 73.87 -44.60
C THR A 356 3.98 73.86 -43.82
N SER A 357 3.10 74.85 -44.05
CA SER A 357 1.71 74.87 -43.59
C SER A 357 0.77 74.74 -44.79
N ALA A 358 -0.26 73.90 -44.69
CA ALA A 358 -1.23 73.62 -45.76
C ALA A 358 -2.63 74.22 -45.49
N ASN A 359 -2.82 75.01 -44.43
CA ASN A 359 -4.06 75.73 -44.14
C ASN A 359 -3.82 77.11 -43.48
N ASN A 360 -4.89 77.92 -43.37
CA ASN A 360 -4.83 79.36 -43.05
C ASN A 360 -4.98 79.71 -41.55
N SER A 361 -4.99 78.73 -40.64
CA SER A 361 -5.01 78.96 -39.17
C SER A 361 -3.61 78.84 -38.55
N ALA A 362 -2.58 79.25 -39.28
CA ALA A 362 -1.21 79.24 -38.80
C ALA A 362 -1.04 80.21 -37.63
N LEU A 363 -0.82 79.69 -36.42
CA LEU A 363 -0.39 80.51 -35.28
C LEU A 363 1.13 80.64 -35.16
N ASN A 364 1.96 79.87 -35.90
CA ASN A 364 3.35 80.22 -36.27
C ASN A 364 4.05 79.19 -37.20
N ALA A 365 4.62 79.66 -38.33
CA ALA A 365 5.66 78.96 -39.07
C ALA A 365 6.92 79.84 -39.05
N GLY A 366 8.03 79.34 -38.47
CA GLY A 366 9.27 80.13 -38.36
C GLY A 366 10.54 79.29 -38.33
N PHE A 367 11.55 79.76 -39.07
CA PHE A 367 12.95 79.34 -38.97
C PHE A 367 13.74 80.61 -38.64
N ASN A 368 14.15 80.77 -37.37
CA ASN A 368 14.71 82.02 -36.89
C ASN A 368 16.09 81.81 -36.27
N LEU A 369 17.09 82.55 -36.74
CA LEU A 369 18.47 82.53 -36.22
C LEU A 369 18.82 83.90 -35.62
N TRP A 370 19.49 83.93 -34.47
CA TRP A 370 19.79 85.20 -33.77
C TRP A 370 21.19 85.22 -33.13
N GLY A 371 21.90 86.34 -33.32
CA GLY A 371 23.14 86.73 -32.65
C GLY A 371 22.91 87.59 -31.40
N ASP A 372 23.93 87.69 -30.54
CA ASP A 372 23.85 88.04 -29.11
C ASP A 372 23.56 89.51 -28.73
N GLY A 373 22.95 90.29 -29.62
CA GLY A 373 22.52 91.65 -29.29
C GLY A 373 23.66 92.64 -28.98
N GLY A 374 24.90 92.33 -29.38
CA GLY A 374 26.01 93.28 -29.25
C GLY A 374 27.22 93.09 -30.18
N ASN A 375 27.66 91.87 -30.53
CA ASN A 375 29.01 91.69 -31.13
C ASN A 375 29.19 90.63 -32.25
N ARG A 376 28.19 89.84 -32.67
CA ARG A 376 28.34 88.91 -33.81
C ARG A 376 27.11 88.77 -34.72
N PRO A 377 27.29 88.62 -36.05
CA PRO A 377 26.20 88.38 -36.96
C PRO A 377 25.65 86.95 -36.81
N THR A 378 24.35 86.82 -37.00
CA THR A 378 23.67 85.57 -37.32
C THR A 378 24.26 84.98 -38.61
N VAL A 379 24.93 83.81 -38.55
CA VAL A 379 25.47 83.14 -39.75
C VAL A 379 24.64 81.91 -40.07
N ILE A 380 24.11 81.87 -41.30
CA ILE A 380 23.64 80.64 -41.93
C ILE A 380 24.75 80.20 -42.88
N GLU A 381 25.44 79.11 -42.55
CA GLU A 381 26.39 78.50 -43.47
C GLU A 381 25.66 77.37 -44.21
N LEU A 382 25.36 77.61 -45.48
CA LEU A 382 24.90 76.59 -46.41
C LEU A 382 26.12 76.20 -47.24
N GLY A 383 26.83 75.16 -46.81
CA GLY A 383 27.88 74.53 -47.61
C GLY A 383 27.29 73.42 -48.46
N ASP A 384 27.62 73.39 -49.75
CA ASP A 384 27.73 72.15 -50.50
C ASP A 384 29.19 71.69 -50.41
N ASP A 385 29.40 70.40 -50.12
CA ASP A 385 30.68 69.76 -50.45
C ASP A 385 30.65 69.33 -51.92
#